data_AF-A0A535YH84-F1
#
_entry.id   AF-A0A535YH84-F1
#
_cell.length_a   1.000
_cell.length_b   1.000
_cell.length_c   1.000
_cell.angle_alpha   90.00
_cell.angle_beta   90.00
_cell.angle_gamma   90.00
#
_symmetry.space_group_name_H-M   'P 1'
#
loop_
_entity.id
_entity.type
_entity.pdbx_description
1 polymer ?
#
loop_
_entity_poly.entity_id
_entity_poly.type
_entity_poly.pdbx_seq_one_letter_code
_entity_poly.pdbx_strand_id
1 'polypeptide(L)'
;MTRKGDRVVVWASQLKSRDLPHVCAVTGAPADTWYRVRFKTVPAWAEASHALAFTQLAPLAPVLEEVTMRRARGYLPVTRRIRRRLLMVSWSIFSLLPLTLVLWIAAAVVAGNFGPQSALIGPLVVAGIFTILAGLIGLIGILPLVGPRGRVFAGQRGHKDNVVELFHVHPAFVTAVQQVQLARAQSANLAQVP
;
A
#
# COMPACT_ATOMS: atom_id res chain seq x y z
N MET A 1 0.10 -21.87 -0.10
CA MET A 1 -0.42 -22.35 1.19
C MET A 1 -0.69 -21.13 2.09
N THR A 2 -1.93 -20.67 2.19
CA THR A 2 -2.28 -19.52 3.03
C THR A 2 -2.54 -20.00 4.46
N ARG A 3 -1.61 -19.73 5.38
CA ARG A 3 -1.81 -20.01 6.81
C ARG A 3 -3.02 -19.21 7.30
N LYS A 4 -4.00 -19.90 7.89
CA LYS A 4 -5.25 -19.32 8.44
C LYS A 4 -5.01 -18.25 9.51
N GLY A 5 -3.78 -18.08 9.98
CA GLY A 5 -3.36 -17.10 11.00
C GLY A 5 -2.67 -15.83 10.47
N ASP A 6 -2.58 -15.61 9.15
CA ASP A 6 -1.86 -14.45 8.60
C ASP A 6 -2.77 -13.26 8.25
N ARG A 7 -4.04 -13.32 8.69
CA ARG A 7 -5.08 -12.35 8.35
C ARG A 7 -5.82 -11.89 9.59
N VAL A 8 -6.15 -10.61 9.64
CA VAL A 8 -6.93 -10.03 10.73
C VAL A 8 -7.81 -8.89 10.22
N VAL A 9 -9.03 -8.83 10.74
CA VAL A 9 -10.01 -7.81 10.39
C VAL A 9 -10.02 -6.74 11.48
N VAL A 10 -9.76 -5.49 11.09
CA VAL A 10 -9.72 -4.33 11.99
C VAL A 10 -10.53 -3.18 11.41
N TRP A 11 -11.07 -2.35 12.29
CA TRP A 11 -11.82 -1.15 11.87
C TRP A 11 -10.86 -0.06 11.38
N ALA A 12 -11.26 0.69 10.35
CA ALA A 12 -10.46 1.78 9.81
C ALA A 12 -10.26 2.90 10.85
N SER A 13 -11.25 3.15 11.72
CA SER A 13 -11.09 4.07 12.85
C SER A 13 -9.98 3.64 13.81
N GLN A 14 -9.88 2.36 14.15
CA GLN A 14 -8.85 1.81 15.05
C GLN A 14 -7.44 1.98 14.49
N LEU A 15 -7.28 1.80 13.18
CA LEU A 15 -6.03 2.09 12.48
C LEU A 15 -5.66 3.58 12.53
N LYS A 16 -6.66 4.48 12.51
CA LYS A 16 -6.43 5.92 12.54
C LYS A 16 -6.14 6.42 13.96
N SER A 17 -6.82 5.87 14.97
CA SER A 17 -6.68 6.23 16.39
C SER A 17 -5.46 5.59 17.06
N ARG A 18 -4.74 4.68 16.38
CA ARG A 18 -3.60 3.93 16.95
C ARG A 18 -4.00 3.02 18.10
N ASP A 19 -5.25 2.57 18.11
CA ASP A 19 -5.84 1.74 19.17
C ASP A 19 -5.65 0.23 18.89
N LEU A 20 -4.43 -0.11 18.45
CA LEU A 20 -3.98 -1.46 18.13
C LEU A 20 -2.96 -1.93 19.17
N PRO A 21 -2.85 -3.25 19.42
CA PRO A 21 -1.87 -3.78 20.36
C PRO A 21 -0.45 -3.40 19.93
N HIS A 22 0.43 -3.17 20.92
CA HIS A 22 1.83 -2.79 20.73
C HIS A 22 2.71 -3.98 20.28
N VAL A 23 2.22 -4.77 19.32
CA VAL A 23 2.90 -5.91 18.71
C VAL A 23 3.15 -5.58 17.25
N CYS A 24 4.34 -5.88 16.75
CA CYS A 24 4.70 -5.57 15.38
C CYS A 24 3.91 -6.45 14.40
N ALA A 25 3.17 -5.82 13.49
CA ALA A 25 2.36 -6.51 12.49
C ALA A 25 3.16 -7.45 11.56
N VAL A 26 4.46 -7.20 11.35
CA VAL A 26 5.30 -7.99 10.42
C VAL A 26 6.12 -9.07 11.12
N THR A 27 6.62 -8.79 12.33
CA THR A 27 7.61 -9.65 13.01
C THR A 27 7.09 -10.28 14.29
N GLY A 28 5.97 -9.82 14.84
CA GLY A 28 5.46 -10.29 16.14
C GLY A 28 6.24 -9.82 17.37
N ALA A 29 7.38 -9.14 17.19
CA ALA A 29 8.13 -8.50 18.27
C ALA A 29 7.34 -7.31 18.87
N PRO A 30 7.64 -6.84 20.09
CA PRO A 30 7.06 -5.60 20.63
C PRO A 30 7.30 -4.43 19.66
N ALA A 31 6.28 -3.61 19.44
CA ALA A 31 6.34 -2.50 18.50
C ALA A 31 6.78 -1.20 19.19
N ASP A 32 7.86 -0.61 18.69
CA ASP A 32 8.40 0.65 19.22
C ASP A 32 7.89 1.89 18.48
N THR A 33 7.31 1.72 17.28
CA THR A 33 6.95 2.83 16.39
C THR A 33 5.70 2.55 15.56
N TRP A 34 5.16 3.62 14.99
CA TRP A 34 4.00 3.57 14.10
C TRP A 34 4.43 3.87 12.66
N TYR A 35 3.99 3.05 11.71
CA TYR A 35 4.21 3.24 10.28
C TYR A 35 2.91 3.61 9.59
N ARG A 36 2.94 4.71 8.81
CA ARG A 36 1.77 5.20 8.10
C ARG A 36 1.49 4.31 6.89
N VAL A 37 0.32 3.71 6.86
CA VAL A 37 -0.15 2.86 5.76
C VAL A 37 -1.34 3.48 5.06
N ARG A 38 -1.44 3.18 3.76
CA ARG A 38 -2.55 3.59 2.91
C ARG A 38 -2.98 2.37 2.11
N PHE A 39 -4.20 1.93 2.34
CA PHE A 39 -4.83 0.85 1.61
C PHE A 39 -5.77 1.43 0.57
N LYS A 40 -5.68 0.90 -0.65
CA LYS A 40 -6.59 1.18 -1.75
C LYS A 40 -7.13 -0.16 -2.21
N THR A 41 -8.44 -0.28 -2.35
CA THR A 41 -9.07 -1.49 -2.90
C THR A 41 -10.10 -1.05 -3.92
N VAL A 42 -9.93 -1.52 -5.15
CA VAL A 42 -10.94 -1.41 -6.20
C VAL A 42 -11.95 -2.53 -5.94
N PRO A 43 -13.26 -2.23 -5.87
CA PRO A 43 -14.25 -3.28 -5.67
C PRO A 43 -14.31 -4.17 -6.92
N ALA A 44 -14.51 -5.48 -6.75
CA ALA A 44 -14.46 -6.46 -7.84
C ALA A 44 -15.45 -6.17 -8.99
N TRP A 45 -16.59 -5.52 -8.69
CA TRP A 45 -17.54 -5.10 -9.72
C TRP A 45 -17.01 -3.93 -10.57
N ALA A 46 -16.16 -3.07 -10.01
CA ALA A 46 -15.51 -2.00 -10.75
C ALA A 46 -14.32 -2.55 -11.57
N GLU A 47 -13.64 -3.60 -11.11
CA GLU A 47 -12.72 -4.35 -11.98
C GLU A 47 -13.48 -5.01 -13.16
N ALA A 48 -14.71 -5.47 -12.94
CA ALA A 48 -15.56 -6.00 -14.01
C ALA A 48 -16.05 -4.93 -15.00
N SER A 49 -16.08 -3.65 -14.63
CA SER A 49 -16.44 -2.58 -15.58
C SER A 49 -15.31 -2.31 -16.60
N HIS A 50 -14.05 -2.60 -16.24
CA HIS A 50 -12.96 -2.63 -17.22
C HIS A 50 -13.12 -3.77 -18.23
N ALA A 51 -13.82 -4.86 -17.90
CA ALA A 51 -14.18 -5.87 -18.90
C ALA A 51 -15.22 -5.33 -19.92
N LEU A 52 -15.98 -4.29 -19.56
CA LEU A 52 -16.85 -3.55 -20.48
C LEU A 52 -16.09 -2.47 -21.28
N ALA A 53 -14.77 -2.28 -21.05
CA ALA A 53 -13.95 -1.30 -21.79
C ALA A 53 -13.76 -1.64 -23.28
N PHE A 54 -14.27 -2.79 -23.74
CA PHE A 54 -14.46 -3.07 -25.17
C PHE A 54 -15.62 -2.29 -25.80
N THR A 55 -16.37 -1.52 -25.01
CA THR A 55 -17.48 -0.66 -25.49
C THR A 55 -17.05 0.81 -25.56
N GLN A 56 -17.81 1.64 -26.29
CA GLN A 56 -17.58 3.09 -26.44
C GLN A 56 -17.61 3.89 -25.11
N LEU A 57 -17.93 3.22 -23.99
CA LEU A 57 -17.94 3.76 -22.62
C LEU A 57 -16.60 3.59 -21.88
N ALA A 58 -15.57 3.04 -22.53
CA ALA A 58 -14.19 2.95 -22.02
C ALA A 58 -13.65 4.21 -21.30
N PRO A 59 -13.89 5.46 -21.75
CA PRO A 59 -13.36 6.63 -21.05
C PRO A 59 -13.99 6.88 -19.67
N LEU A 60 -15.16 6.32 -19.35
CA LEU A 60 -15.80 6.49 -18.04
C LEU A 60 -15.35 5.46 -16.99
N ALA A 61 -14.76 4.34 -17.42
CA ALA A 61 -14.27 3.29 -16.52
C ALA A 61 -13.29 3.79 -15.44
N PRO A 62 -12.24 4.59 -15.76
CA PRO A 62 -11.31 5.07 -14.73
C PRO A 62 -11.96 6.04 -13.72
N VAL A 63 -13.00 6.78 -14.14
CA VAL A 63 -13.73 7.70 -13.27
C VAL A 63 -14.60 6.93 -12.28
N LEU A 64 -15.33 5.92 -12.75
CA LEU A 64 -16.15 5.04 -11.91
C LEU A 64 -15.28 4.30 -10.89
N GLU A 65 -14.10 3.83 -11.28
CA GLU A 65 -13.15 3.25 -10.34
C GLU A 65 -12.71 4.25 -9.27
N GLU A 66 -12.24 5.44 -9.65
CA GLU A 66 -11.75 6.43 -8.67
C GLU A 66 -12.84 6.85 -7.68
N VAL A 67 -14.10 6.95 -8.15
CA VAL A 67 -15.28 7.26 -7.31
C VAL A 67 -15.63 6.11 -6.37
N THR A 68 -15.39 4.87 -6.77
CA THR A 68 -15.80 3.66 -6.02
C THR A 68 -14.65 3.04 -5.22
N MET A 69 -13.43 3.54 -5.43
CA MET A 69 -12.23 3.14 -4.70
C MET A 69 -12.41 3.38 -3.21
N ARG A 70 -12.39 2.27 -2.45
CA ARG A 70 -12.37 2.34 -1.00
C ARG A 70 -10.95 2.58 -0.54
N ARG A 71 -10.76 3.64 0.24
CA ARG A 71 -9.46 4.07 0.75
C ARG A 71 -9.49 4.07 2.26
N ALA A 72 -8.51 3.39 2.87
CA ALA A 72 -8.26 3.47 4.30
C ALA A 72 -6.83 3.99 4.52
N ARG A 73 -6.68 4.94 5.43
CA ARG A 73 -5.37 5.46 5.84
C ARG A 73 -5.26 5.33 7.35
N GLY A 74 -4.12 4.87 7.83
CA GLY A 74 -3.91 4.69 9.27
C GLY A 74 -2.46 4.40 9.61
N TYR A 75 -2.25 3.92 10.82
CA TYR A 75 -0.94 3.61 11.37
C TYR A 75 -0.91 2.15 11.81
N LEU A 76 0.15 1.44 11.42
CA LEU A 76 0.41 0.08 11.88
C LEU A 76 1.60 0.06 12.84
N PRO A 77 1.52 -0.73 13.92
CA PRO A 77 2.62 -0.89 14.87
C PRO A 77 3.74 -1.71 14.21
N VAL A 78 4.95 -1.14 14.19
CA VAL A 78 6.15 -1.76 13.63
C VAL A 78 7.40 -1.47 14.47
N THR A 79 8.42 -2.32 14.32
CA THR A 79 9.75 -2.07 14.90
C THR A 79 10.52 -1.02 14.10
N ARG A 80 11.46 -0.33 14.75
CA ARG A 80 12.32 0.68 14.10
C ARG A 80 13.10 0.12 12.90
N ARG A 81 13.56 -1.13 13.00
CA ARG A 81 14.32 -1.82 11.95
C ARG A 81 13.48 -2.01 10.68
N ILE A 82 12.24 -2.48 10.83
CA ILE A 82 11.32 -2.67 9.71
C ILE A 82 10.91 -1.32 9.12
N ARG A 83 10.64 -0.31 9.95
CA ARG A 83 10.35 1.05 9.47
C ARG A 83 11.48 1.62 8.61
N ARG A 84 12.74 1.48 9.04
CA ARG A 84 13.90 1.92 8.23
C ARG A 84 13.98 1.16 6.92
N ARG A 85 13.79 -0.15 6.91
CA ARG A 85 13.79 -0.96 5.69
C ARG A 85 12.70 -0.53 4.71
N LEU A 86 11.48 -0.29 5.20
CA LEU A 86 10.36 0.19 4.38
C LEU A 86 10.61 1.59 3.82
N LEU A 87 11.17 2.49 4.63
CA LEU A 87 11.54 3.83 4.19
C LEU A 87 12.67 3.81 3.17
N MET A 88 13.70 2.97 3.37
CA MET A 88 14.80 2.79 2.42
C MET A 88 14.28 2.30 1.08
N VAL A 89 13.42 1.27 1.06
CA VAL A 89 12.84 0.76 -0.19
C VAL A 89 12.00 1.84 -0.89
N SER A 90 11.17 2.58 -0.14
CA SER A 90 10.39 3.66 -0.74
C SER A 90 11.32 4.75 -1.31
N TRP A 91 12.33 5.16 -0.55
CA TRP A 91 13.33 6.14 -0.98
C TRP A 91 14.10 5.68 -2.21
N SER A 92 14.50 4.42 -2.31
CA SER A 92 15.17 3.87 -3.50
C SER A 92 14.29 3.95 -4.75
N ILE A 93 12.99 3.67 -4.60
CA ILE A 93 12.04 3.78 -5.72
C ILE A 93 11.84 5.25 -6.09
N PHE A 94 11.69 6.15 -5.11
CA PHE A 94 11.54 7.58 -5.38
C PHE A 94 12.82 8.24 -5.89
N SER A 95 14.01 7.73 -5.55
CA SER A 95 15.29 8.24 -6.05
C SER A 95 15.53 7.89 -7.51
N LEU A 96 14.80 6.92 -8.07
CA LEU A 96 14.86 6.65 -9.50
C LEU A 96 14.31 7.81 -10.32
N LEU A 97 13.26 8.52 -9.86
CA LEU A 97 12.68 9.68 -10.56
C LEU A 97 13.69 10.80 -10.88
N PRO A 98 14.45 11.35 -9.91
CA PRO A 98 15.45 12.37 -10.21
C PRO A 98 16.59 11.80 -11.04
N LEU A 99 16.97 10.53 -10.86
CA LEU A 99 17.98 9.88 -11.71
C LEU A 99 17.53 9.83 -13.18
N THR A 100 16.27 9.48 -13.43
CA THR A 100 15.69 9.54 -14.77
C THR A 100 15.81 10.94 -15.34
N LEU A 101 15.39 11.94 -14.58
CA LEU A 101 15.41 13.34 -15.02
C LEU A 101 16.82 13.80 -15.40
N VAL A 102 17.83 13.47 -14.58
CA VAL A 102 19.24 13.78 -14.86
C VAL A 102 19.72 13.10 -16.14
N LEU A 103 19.35 11.83 -16.37
CA LEU A 103 19.71 11.11 -17.60
C LEU A 103 19.11 11.75 -18.86
N TRP A 104 17.85 12.18 -18.80
CA TRP A 104 17.18 12.88 -19.90
C TRP A 104 17.79 14.26 -20.16
N ILE A 105 18.10 15.02 -19.12
CA ILE A 105 18.79 16.31 -19.24
C ILE A 105 20.17 16.12 -19.86
N ALA A 106 20.94 15.14 -19.40
CA ALA A 106 22.24 14.83 -19.96
C ALA A 106 22.16 14.45 -21.45
N ALA A 107 21.15 13.65 -21.84
CA ALA A 107 20.92 13.30 -23.24
C ALA A 107 20.63 14.54 -24.10
N ALA A 108 19.78 15.45 -23.61
CA ALA A 108 19.45 16.70 -24.31
C ALA A 108 20.66 17.62 -24.44
N VAL A 109 21.46 17.77 -23.39
CA VAL A 109 22.70 18.57 -23.40
C VAL A 109 23.70 17.98 -24.40
N VAL A 110 23.90 16.66 -24.41
CA VAL A 110 24.81 16.01 -25.36
C VAL A 110 24.33 16.19 -26.79
N ALA A 111 23.03 16.04 -27.06
CA ALA A 111 22.46 16.26 -28.38
C ALA A 111 22.61 17.72 -28.86
N GLY A 112 22.44 18.69 -27.95
CA GLY A 112 22.61 20.11 -28.26
C GLY A 112 24.06 20.54 -28.51
N ASN A 113 25.04 19.92 -27.83
CA ASN A 113 26.45 20.29 -27.94
C ASN A 113 27.23 19.49 -28.99
N PHE A 114 26.96 18.18 -29.11
CA PHE A 114 27.72 17.25 -29.95
C PHE A 114 26.93 16.75 -31.16
N GLY A 115 25.70 17.25 -31.34
CA GLY A 115 24.79 16.84 -32.40
C GLY A 115 24.06 15.52 -32.12
N PRO A 116 22.92 15.29 -32.79
CA PRO A 116 22.05 14.14 -32.54
C PRO A 116 22.65 12.78 -32.93
N GLN A 117 23.77 12.76 -33.65
CA GLN A 117 24.46 11.54 -34.11
C GLN A 117 25.58 11.07 -33.16
N SER A 118 25.78 11.76 -32.04
CA SER A 118 26.85 11.37 -31.11
C SER A 118 26.60 9.98 -30.52
N ALA A 119 27.65 9.15 -30.46
CA ALA A 119 27.60 7.77 -29.95
C ALA A 119 27.16 7.67 -28.48
N LEU A 120 27.13 8.81 -27.77
CA LEU A 120 26.74 8.91 -26.37
C LEU A 120 25.21 9.01 -26.18
N ILE A 121 24.45 9.49 -27.16
CA ILE A 121 22.99 9.68 -27.00
C ILE A 121 22.27 8.34 -26.84
N GLY A 122 22.60 7.35 -27.67
CA GLY A 122 22.01 6.02 -27.63
C GLY A 122 22.04 5.39 -26.23
N PRO A 123 23.21 5.21 -25.58
CA PRO A 123 23.27 4.64 -24.25
C PRO A 123 22.58 5.49 -23.19
N LEU A 124 22.61 6.83 -23.28
CA LEU A 124 21.90 7.71 -22.33
C LEU A 124 20.38 7.54 -22.40
N VAL A 125 19.81 7.48 -23.61
CA VAL A 125 18.37 7.26 -23.81
C VAL A 125 17.97 5.87 -23.32
N VAL A 126 18.74 4.83 -23.66
CA VAL A 126 18.49 3.47 -23.19
C VAL A 126 18.53 3.40 -21.66
N ALA A 127 19.55 3.98 -21.03
CA ALA A 127 19.64 4.05 -19.56
C ALA A 127 18.45 4.80 -18.96
N GLY A 128 18.01 5.90 -19.57
CA GLY A 128 16.81 6.63 -19.18
C GLY A 128 15.56 5.74 -19.19
N ILE A 129 15.33 4.99 -20.28
CA ILE A 129 14.19 4.05 -20.38
C ILE A 129 14.27 2.96 -19.31
N PHE A 130 15.45 2.37 -19.09
CA PHE A 130 15.65 1.35 -18.06
C PHE A 130 15.34 1.86 -16.66
N THR A 131 15.73 3.10 -16.33
CA THR A 131 15.40 3.69 -15.03
C THR A 131 13.89 3.92 -14.84
N ILE A 132 13.15 4.28 -15.90
CA ILE A 132 11.68 4.37 -15.88
C ILE A 132 11.07 3.00 -15.62
N LEU A 133 11.49 1.98 -16.37
CA LEU A 133 10.99 0.62 -16.22
C LEU A 133 11.27 0.07 -14.81
N ALA A 134 12.50 0.22 -14.32
CA ALA A 134 12.88 -0.17 -12.97
C ALA A 134 12.06 0.57 -11.90
N GLY A 135 11.79 1.87 -12.11
CA GLY A 135 10.94 2.68 -11.24
C GLY A 135 9.49 2.19 -11.22
N LEU A 136 8.92 1.90 -12.38
CA LEU A 136 7.56 1.35 -12.51
C LEU A 136 7.44 -0.03 -11.87
N ILE A 137 8.40 -0.93 -12.12
CA ILE A 137 8.44 -2.27 -11.50
C ILE A 137 8.58 -2.14 -9.98
N GLY A 138 9.43 -1.23 -9.50
CA GLY A 138 9.58 -0.94 -8.08
C GLY A 138 8.28 -0.44 -7.45
N LEU A 139 7.60 0.50 -8.10
CA LEU A 139 6.38 1.13 -7.59
C LEU A 139 5.16 0.21 -7.62
N ILE A 140 4.99 -0.57 -8.70
CA ILE A 140 3.84 -1.45 -8.91
C ILE A 140 4.07 -2.84 -8.29
N GLY A 141 5.28 -3.37 -8.37
CA GLY A 141 5.61 -4.72 -7.92
C GLY A 141 6.14 -4.77 -6.49
N ILE A 142 7.23 -4.03 -6.21
CA ILE A 142 8.00 -4.20 -4.97
C ILE A 142 7.33 -3.48 -3.79
N LEU A 143 6.88 -2.23 -3.99
CA LEU A 143 6.27 -1.41 -2.95
C LEU A 143 5.05 -2.08 -2.28
N PRO A 144 4.08 -2.68 -3.03
CA PRO A 144 2.95 -3.38 -2.41
C PRO A 144 3.28 -4.80 -1.93
N LEU A 145 4.44 -5.36 -2.25
CA LEU A 145 4.85 -6.70 -1.81
C LEU A 145 5.60 -6.66 -0.48
N VAL A 146 6.40 -5.61 -0.24
CA VAL A 146 7.23 -5.47 0.96
C VAL A 146 6.45 -4.82 2.13
N GLY A 147 5.39 -4.06 1.84
CA GLY A 147 4.50 -3.48 2.85
C GLY A 147 3.41 -4.44 3.32
N PRO A 148 2.88 -4.28 4.55
CA PRO A 148 1.70 -5.00 4.99
C PRO A 148 0.54 -4.73 4.02
N ARG A 149 -0.12 -5.79 3.55
CA ARG A 149 -1.22 -5.68 2.60
C ARG A 149 -2.53 -5.53 3.36
N GLY A 150 -3.48 -4.82 2.77
CA GLY A 150 -4.81 -4.69 3.33
C GLY A 150 -5.86 -4.51 2.24
N ARG A 151 -7.02 -5.14 2.42
CA ARG A 151 -8.22 -4.90 1.62
C ARG A 151 -9.25 -4.16 2.46
N VAL A 152 -9.84 -3.14 1.86
CA VAL A 152 -10.87 -2.32 2.51
C VAL A 152 -12.23 -2.79 2.04
N PHE A 153 -13.02 -3.32 2.98
CA PHE A 153 -14.40 -3.69 2.78
C PHE A 153 -15.33 -2.55 3.19
N ALA A 154 -16.53 -2.59 2.64
CA ALA A 154 -17.60 -1.71 3.07
C ALA A 154 -17.92 -1.91 4.54
N GLY A 155 -18.24 -0.82 5.24
CA GLY A 155 -18.89 -0.92 6.54
C GLY A 155 -20.14 -1.80 6.43
N GLN A 156 -20.31 -2.68 7.42
CA GLN A 156 -21.50 -3.53 7.54
C GLN A 156 -22.75 -2.66 7.67
N ARG A 157 -23.89 -3.11 7.11
CA ARG A 157 -25.16 -2.38 7.20
C ARG A 157 -25.47 -2.06 8.67
N GLY A 158 -25.55 -0.76 8.99
CA GLY A 158 -25.75 -0.25 10.36
C GLY A 158 -24.51 0.39 11.00
N HIS A 159 -23.30 0.21 10.43
CA HIS A 159 -22.07 0.82 10.93
C HIS A 159 -21.32 1.55 9.81
N LYS A 160 -21.14 2.87 9.94
CA LYS A 160 -20.53 3.73 8.90
C LYS A 160 -19.01 3.55 8.75
N ASP A 161 -18.38 2.76 9.61
CA ASP A 161 -16.94 2.61 9.60
C ASP A 161 -16.48 1.52 8.63
N ASN A 162 -15.43 1.81 7.86
CA ASN A 162 -14.90 0.85 6.90
C ASN A 162 -14.11 -0.23 7.62
N VAL A 163 -14.19 -1.45 7.12
CA VAL A 163 -13.47 -2.60 7.67
C VAL A 163 -12.24 -2.86 6.83
N VAL A 164 -11.09 -3.09 7.46
CA VAL A 164 -9.82 -3.38 6.78
C VAL A 164 -9.37 -4.79 7.16
N GLU A 165 -9.33 -5.68 6.19
CA GLU A 165 -8.67 -6.98 6.35
C GLU A 165 -7.18 -6.80 6.04
N LEU A 166 -6.33 -6.99 7.02
CA LEU A 166 -4.88 -6.99 6.87
C LEU A 166 -4.42 -8.40 6.49
N PHE A 167 -3.48 -8.51 5.55
CA PHE A 167 -2.87 -9.76 5.07
C PHE A 167 -1.36 -9.75 5.25
N HIS A 168 -0.76 -10.94 5.32
CA HIS A 168 0.67 -11.13 5.60
C HIS A 168 1.08 -10.52 6.94
N VAL A 169 0.22 -10.73 7.94
CA VAL A 169 0.44 -10.25 9.29
C VAL A 169 0.97 -11.41 10.13
N HIS A 170 1.87 -11.12 11.06
CA HIS A 170 2.42 -12.13 11.95
C HIS A 170 1.32 -12.71 12.87
N PRO A 171 1.26 -14.04 13.10
CA PRO A 171 0.20 -14.66 13.89
C PRO A 171 0.11 -14.13 15.32
N ALA A 172 1.23 -13.76 15.94
CA ALA A 172 1.25 -13.15 17.28
C ALA A 172 0.50 -11.80 17.34
N PHE A 173 0.50 -11.05 16.25
CA PHE A 173 -0.31 -9.83 16.16
C PHE A 173 -1.78 -10.16 16.03
N VAL A 174 -2.13 -11.19 15.26
CA VAL A 174 -3.52 -11.63 15.09
C VAL A 174 -4.12 -12.05 16.43
N THR A 175 -3.40 -12.84 17.22
CA THR A 175 -3.86 -13.26 18.56
C THR A 175 -4.00 -12.06 19.50
N ALA A 176 -3.08 -11.10 19.47
CA ALA A 176 -3.17 -9.90 20.30
C ALA A 176 -4.38 -9.04 19.93
N VAL A 177 -4.68 -8.88 18.64
CA VAL A 177 -5.87 -8.14 18.19
C VAL A 177 -7.15 -8.87 18.62
N GLN A 178 -7.21 -10.19 18.47
CA GLN A 178 -8.36 -10.99 18.90
C GLN A 178 -8.60 -10.86 20.41
N GLN A 179 -7.54 -10.91 21.22
CA GLN A 179 -7.64 -10.72 22.68
C GLN A 179 -8.21 -9.34 23.04
N VAL A 180 -7.75 -8.27 22.39
CA VAL A 180 -8.26 -6.92 22.62
C VAL A 180 -9.73 -6.80 22.19
N GLN A 181 -10.10 -7.41 21.07
CA GLN A 181 -11.50 -7.42 20.60
C GLN A 181 -12.41 -8.19 21.56
N LEU A 182 -11.96 -9.34 22.08
CA LEU A 182 -12.69 -10.11 23.09
C LEU A 182 -12.84 -9.33 24.39
N ALA A 183 -11.79 -8.66 24.86
CA ALA A 183 -11.85 -7.81 26.05
C ALA A 183 -12.87 -6.68 25.88
N ARG A 184 -12.89 -6.00 24.73
CA ARG A 184 -13.87 -4.94 24.43
C ARG A 184 -15.30 -5.48 24.36
N ALA A 185 -15.50 -6.65 23.77
CA ALA A 185 -16.81 -7.30 23.73
C ALA A 185 -17.31 -7.69 25.14
N GLN A 186 -16.42 -8.20 25.99
CA GLN A 186 -16.73 -8.51 27.39
C GLN A 186 -17.10 -7.25 28.17
N SER A 187 -16.33 -6.16 28.04
CA SER A 187 -16.64 -4.88 28.70
C SER A 187 -17.98 -4.30 28.24
N ALA A 188 -18.32 -4.41 26.94
CA ALA A 188 -19.60 -3.95 26.42
C ALA A 188 -20.78 -4.75 26.99
N ASN A 189 -20.63 -6.08 27.13
CA ASN A 189 -21.66 -6.93 27.74
C ASN A 189 -21.86 -6.61 29.23
N LEU A 190 -20.80 -6.35 29.98
CA LEU A 190 -20.88 -5.97 31.40
C LEU A 190 -21.59 -4.62 31.60
N ALA A 191 -21.41 -3.67 30.68
CA ALA A 191 -22.09 -2.38 30.73
C ALA A 191 -23.59 -2.46 30.36
N GLN A 192 -24.06 -3.58 29.83
CA GLN A 192 -25.46 -3.82 29.47
C GLN A 192 -26.24 -4.61 30.54
N VAL A 193 -25.60 -5.04 31.63
CA VAL A 193 -26.28 -5.67 32.76
C VAL A 193 -26.85 -4.55 33.66
N PRO A 194 -28.18 -4.40 33.76
CA PRO A 194 -28.82 -3.38 34.60
C PRO A 194 -28.68 -3.68 36.10
#